data_AF-A0A3S7KNT1-F1
#
_entry.id   AF-A0A3S7KNT1-F1
#
_cell.length_a   1.000
_cell.length_b   1.000
_cell.length_c   1.000
_cell.angle_alpha   90.00
_cell.angle_beta   90.00
_cell.angle_gamma   90.00
#
_symmetry.space_group_name_H-M   'P 1'
#
loop_
_entity.id
_entity.type
_entity.pdbx_description
1 polymer ?
#
loop_
_entity_poly.entity_id
_entity_poly.type
_entity_poly.pdbx_seq_one_letter_code
_entity_poly.pdbx_strand_id
1 'polypeptide(L)'
;MKAPKNAFAGLATAFALTACGGPPSNGDAEKALVNLLEQSGAGRVGDIRDFELTGCVEAQDVEGYRCDTKGKVSIDIGGRQVPIPVSKNLRYAKESGNWKAYAK
;
A
#
# COMPACT_ATOMS: atom_id res chain seq x y z
N MET A 1 28.73 44.11 19.42
CA MET A 1 28.98 42.65 19.46
C MET A 1 28.42 42.05 18.17
N LYS A 2 29.14 41.09 17.58
CA LYS A 2 29.08 40.72 16.15
C LYS A 2 28.59 39.28 15.98
N ALA A 3 27.50 39.11 15.22
CA ALA A 3 27.00 37.91 14.51
C ALA A 3 26.61 36.66 15.37
N PRO A 4 25.75 35.73 14.88
CA PRO A 4 25.89 35.04 13.59
C PRO A 4 24.66 35.09 12.67
N LYS A 5 24.92 35.12 11.35
CA LYS A 5 23.96 34.81 10.28
C LYS A 5 24.01 33.30 10.06
N ASN A 6 22.94 32.59 10.42
CA ASN A 6 22.80 31.17 10.12
C ASN A 6 22.44 31.00 8.64
N ALA A 7 23.37 30.43 7.88
CA ALA A 7 23.12 29.95 6.53
C ALA A 7 22.24 28.70 6.61
N PHE A 8 20.95 28.84 6.32
CA PHE A 8 20.09 27.71 6.02
C PHE A 8 20.48 27.17 4.64
N ALA A 9 21.34 26.16 4.63
CA ALA A 9 21.54 25.30 3.47
C ALA A 9 20.24 24.51 3.24
N GLY A 10 19.43 24.97 2.29
CA GLY A 10 18.26 24.25 1.82
C GLY A 10 18.72 22.96 1.14
N LEU A 11 18.45 21.82 1.78
CA LEU A 11 18.59 20.50 1.18
C LEU A 11 17.47 20.37 0.14
N ALA A 12 17.73 20.82 -1.08
CA ALA A 12 16.86 20.58 -2.22
C ALA A 12 17.00 19.10 -2.58
N THR A 13 16.16 18.24 -2.00
CA THR A 13 15.92 16.90 -2.52
C THR A 13 15.30 17.07 -3.90
N ALA A 14 16.11 16.85 -4.93
CA ALA A 14 15.66 16.73 -6.29
C ALA A 14 14.64 15.57 -6.36
N PHE A 15 13.35 15.91 -6.46
CA PHE A 15 12.33 14.98 -6.89
C PHE A 15 12.62 14.67 -8.35
N ALA A 16 13.25 13.52 -8.58
CA ALA A 16 13.31 12.93 -9.91
C ALA A 16 11.85 12.75 -10.39
N LEU A 17 11.58 13.19 -11.61
CA LEU A 17 10.30 13.11 -12.30
C LEU A 17 9.98 11.65 -12.66
N THR A 18 9.67 10.81 -11.68
CA THR A 18 9.13 9.47 -11.89
C THR A 18 7.68 9.44 -11.36
N ALA A 19 6.75 9.24 -12.29
CA ALA A 19 5.31 9.08 -12.11
C ALA A 19 4.58 10.13 -11.23
N CYS A 20 3.79 11.01 -11.87
CA CYS A 20 2.71 11.77 -11.20
C CYS A 20 1.66 10.81 -10.62
N GLY A 21 1.91 10.24 -9.45
CA GLY A 21 0.97 9.36 -8.78
C GLY A 21 1.63 8.74 -7.59
N GLY A 22 1.40 9.31 -6.41
CA GLY A 22 1.89 8.75 -5.14
C GLY A 22 1.32 7.35 -4.84
N PRO A 23 1.60 6.83 -3.63
CA PRO A 23 1.10 5.54 -3.21
C PRO A 23 -0.44 5.46 -3.27
N PRO A 24 -1.01 4.24 -3.32
CA PRO A 24 -2.45 4.06 -3.29
C PRO A 24 -3.04 4.67 -2.00
N SER A 25 -4.27 5.15 -2.11
CA SER A 25 -5.08 5.45 -0.92
C SER A 25 -5.43 4.14 -0.18
N ASN A 26 -5.82 4.24 1.10
CA ASN A 26 -6.27 3.05 1.84
C ASN A 26 -7.43 2.34 1.12
N GLY A 27 -8.40 3.09 0.60
CA GLY A 27 -9.56 2.50 -0.11
C GLY A 27 -9.18 1.82 -1.43
N ASP A 28 -8.19 2.36 -2.14
CA ASP A 28 -7.66 1.71 -3.35
C ASP A 28 -6.90 0.42 -3.02
N ALA A 29 -6.07 0.47 -1.97
CA ALA A 29 -5.27 -0.65 -1.53
C ALA A 29 -6.12 -1.76 -0.91
N GLU A 30 -7.21 -1.42 -0.23
CA GLU A 30 -8.18 -2.36 0.33
C GLU A 30 -8.84 -3.16 -0.81
N LYS A 31 -9.35 -2.47 -1.84
CA LYS A 31 -9.91 -3.12 -3.05
C LYS A 31 -8.88 -4.00 -3.75
N ALA A 32 -7.66 -3.50 -3.89
CA ALA A 32 -6.57 -4.26 -4.49
C ALA A 32 -6.22 -5.52 -3.68
N LEU A 33 -6.25 -5.44 -2.34
CA LEU A 33 -6.05 -6.57 -1.44
C LEU A 33 -7.18 -7.60 -1.54
N VAL A 34 -8.44 -7.16 -1.56
CA VAL A 34 -9.61 -8.04 -1.77
C VAL A 34 -9.42 -8.85 -3.05
N ASN A 35 -9.12 -8.16 -4.16
CA ASN A 35 -8.90 -8.81 -5.44
C ASN A 35 -7.76 -9.85 -5.38
N LEU A 36 -6.64 -9.53 -4.71
CA LEU A 36 -5.53 -10.46 -4.54
C LEU A 36 -5.94 -11.71 -3.75
N LEU A 37 -6.70 -11.54 -2.66
CA LEU A 37 -7.13 -12.65 -1.81
C LEU A 37 -8.13 -13.56 -2.52
N GLU A 38 -9.11 -13.00 -3.21
CA GLU A 38 -10.07 -13.76 -4.00
C GLU A 38 -9.36 -14.54 -5.13
N GLN A 39 -8.41 -13.91 -5.83
CA GLN A 39 -7.59 -14.56 -6.86
C GLN A 39 -6.69 -15.66 -6.31
N SER A 40 -6.27 -15.54 -5.05
CA SER A 40 -5.45 -16.55 -4.36
C SER A 40 -6.26 -17.78 -3.91
N GLY A 41 -7.58 -17.79 -4.16
CA GLY A 41 -8.45 -18.89 -3.75
C GLY A 41 -8.80 -18.86 -2.26
N ALA A 42 -8.63 -17.72 -1.59
CA ALA A 42 -8.95 -17.57 -0.17
C ALA A 42 -10.46 -17.70 0.11
N GLY A 43 -11.31 -17.68 -0.92
CA GLY A 43 -12.77 -17.67 -0.81
C GLY A 43 -13.33 -16.27 -1.02
N ARG A 44 -14.63 -16.09 -0.74
CA ARG A 44 -15.26 -14.77 -0.82
C ARG A 44 -14.80 -13.92 0.37
N VAL A 45 -14.24 -12.76 0.08
CA VAL A 45 -13.85 -11.80 1.09
C VAL A 45 -15.09 -10.99 1.50
N GLY A 46 -15.37 -10.95 2.80
CA GLY A 46 -16.36 -10.07 3.41
C GLY A 46 -15.74 -8.72 3.73
N ASP A 47 -15.86 -8.30 4.99
CA ASP A 47 -15.34 -7.00 5.44
C ASP A 47 -13.84 -7.03 5.80
N ILE A 48 -13.15 -5.92 5.54
CA ILE A 48 -11.81 -5.65 6.06
C ILE A 48 -11.91 -4.65 7.21
N ARG A 49 -11.36 -5.01 8.37
CA ARG A 49 -11.34 -4.17 9.57
C ARG A 49 -9.92 -3.75 9.89
N ASP A 50 -9.78 -2.60 10.55
CA ASP A 50 -8.50 -2.07 11.02
C ASP A 50 -7.45 -1.95 9.89
N PHE A 51 -7.91 -1.64 8.66
CA PHE A 51 -7.05 -1.58 7.48
C PHE A 51 -6.13 -0.37 7.53
N GLU A 52 -4.84 -0.61 7.30
CA GLU A 52 -3.82 0.43 7.32
C GLU A 52 -2.72 0.15 6.29
N LEU A 53 -2.30 1.19 5.58
CA LEU A 53 -1.06 1.21 4.82
C LEU A 53 -0.04 2.10 5.52
N THR A 54 1.15 1.55 5.70
CA THR A 54 2.31 2.28 6.24
C THR A 54 3.56 1.99 5.41
N GLY A 55 4.60 2.80 5.56
CA GLY A 55 5.89 2.51 4.95
C GLY A 55 5.90 2.39 3.43
N CYS A 56 4.94 3.04 2.75
CA CYS A 56 4.85 2.99 1.28
C CYS A 56 6.07 3.64 0.63
N VAL A 57 6.85 2.84 -0.09
CA VAL A 57 8.03 3.27 -0.85
C VAL A 57 7.91 2.82 -2.29
N GLU A 58 8.39 3.63 -3.24
CA GLU A 58 8.43 3.25 -4.64
C GLU A 58 9.32 2.01 -4.83
N ALA A 59 8.84 1.03 -5.60
CA ALA A 59 9.57 -0.18 -5.88
C ALA A 59 10.67 0.10 -6.91
N GLN A 60 11.91 -0.28 -6.61
CA GLN A 60 13.07 0.04 -7.46
C GLN A 60 13.14 -0.80 -8.74
N ASP A 61 12.76 -2.07 -8.66
CA ASP A 61 12.96 -3.04 -9.76
C ASP A 61 11.72 -3.23 -10.65
N VAL A 62 10.59 -2.65 -10.26
CA VAL A 62 9.29 -2.87 -10.90
C VAL A 62 8.35 -1.71 -10.56
N GLU A 63 7.43 -1.37 -11.45
CA GLU A 63 6.46 -0.31 -11.22
C GLU A 63 5.60 -0.56 -9.95
N GLY A 64 5.28 0.53 -9.26
CA GLY A 64 4.38 0.55 -8.11
C GLY A 64 5.06 0.88 -6.78
N TYR A 65 4.30 0.73 -5.70
CA TYR A 65 4.72 1.04 -4.33
C TYR A 65 4.71 -0.23 -3.48
N ARG A 66 5.76 -0.48 -2.71
CA ARG A 66 5.75 -1.47 -1.64
C ARG A 66 5.28 -0.82 -0.36
N CYS A 67 4.18 -1.32 0.20
CA CYS A 67 3.59 -0.82 1.43
C CYS A 67 3.46 -1.95 2.46
N ASP A 68 3.64 -1.62 3.73
CA ASP A 68 3.25 -2.48 4.83
C ASP A 68 1.74 -2.40 5.01
N THR A 69 1.07 -3.50 4.69
CA THR A 69 -0.38 -3.66 4.73
C THR A 69 -0.78 -4.41 5.99
N LYS A 70 -1.65 -3.80 6.79
CA LYS A 70 -2.23 -4.39 8.00
C LYS A 70 -3.75 -4.38 7.92
N GLY A 71 -4.38 -5.34 8.59
CA GLY A 71 -5.83 -5.39 8.75
C GLY A 71 -6.32 -6.76 9.19
N LYS A 72 -7.63 -6.91 9.34
CA LYS A 72 -8.30 -8.19 9.58
C LYS A 72 -9.34 -8.39 8.50
N VAL A 73 -9.13 -9.40 7.68
CA VAL A 73 -10.02 -9.73 6.56
C VAL A 73 -10.98 -10.81 7.02
N SER A 74 -12.28 -10.59 6.84
CA SER A 74 -13.29 -11.62 7.06
C SER A 74 -13.39 -12.47 5.80
N ILE A 75 -13.24 -13.78 5.94
CA ILE A 75 -13.34 -14.73 4.83
C ILE A 75 -14.52 -15.66 5.07
N ASP A 76 -15.36 -15.86 4.07
CA ASP A 76 -16.42 -16.86 4.10
C ASP A 76 -15.84 -18.26 3.83
N ILE A 77 -15.85 -19.11 4.87
CA ILE A 77 -15.46 -20.51 4.78
C ILE A 77 -16.67 -21.35 5.17
N GLY A 78 -17.35 -21.91 4.17
CA GLY A 78 -18.49 -22.80 4.38
C GLY A 78 -19.68 -22.12 5.08
N GLY A 79 -19.96 -20.85 4.78
CA GLY A 79 -21.05 -20.06 5.36
C GLY A 79 -20.71 -19.41 6.70
N ARG A 80 -19.44 -19.47 7.14
CA ARG A 80 -18.96 -18.85 8.38
C ARG A 80 -17.93 -17.78 8.06
N GLN A 81 -18.11 -16.59 8.63
CA GLN A 81 -17.14 -15.51 8.54
C GLN A 81 -16.00 -15.75 9.53
N VAL A 82 -14.79 -15.95 9.00
CA VAL A 82 -13.57 -16.17 9.78
C VAL A 82 -12.65 -14.96 9.64
N PRO A 83 -12.30 -14.25 10.73
CA PRO A 83 -11.37 -13.12 10.66
C PRO A 83 -9.93 -13.62 10.58
N ILE A 84 -9.24 -13.27 9.49
CA ILE A 84 -7.84 -13.59 9.25
C ILE A 84 -6.99 -12.30 9.32
N PRO A 85 -5.99 -12.23 10.22
CA PRO A 85 -5.11 -11.08 10.26
C PRO A 85 -4.22 -11.04 9.02
N VAL A 86 -4.14 -9.86 8.40
CA VAL A 86 -3.19 -9.55 7.34
C VAL A 86 -2.11 -8.65 7.92
N SER A 87 -0.87 -9.05 7.73
CA SER A 87 0.31 -8.25 8.03
C SER A 87 1.40 -8.65 7.05
N LYS A 88 1.49 -7.94 5.92
CA LYS A 88 2.38 -8.26 4.80
C LYS A 88 2.89 -6.97 4.16
N ASN A 89 4.12 -7.02 3.67
CA ASN A 89 4.61 -6.01 2.74
C ASN A 89 4.17 -6.41 1.32
N LEU A 90 3.24 -5.65 0.73
CA LEU A 90 2.66 -5.94 -0.58
C LEU A 90 3.08 -4.87 -1.58
N ARG A 91 3.25 -5.27 -2.84
CA ARG A 91 3.43 -4.32 -3.94
C ARG A 91 2.08 -3.93 -4.50
N TYR A 92 1.82 -2.63 -4.58
CA TYR A 92 0.66 -2.04 -5.21
C TYR A 92 1.07 -1.33 -6.50
N ALA A 93 0.50 -1.73 -7.62
CA ALA A 93 0.75 -1.09 -8.92
C ALA A 93 -0.57 -0.66 -9.55
N LYS A 94 -0.55 0.50 -10.22
CA LYS A 94 -1.72 1.01 -10.92
C LYS A 94 -1.69 0.54 -12.38
N GLU A 95 -2.62 -0.33 -12.73
CA GLU A 95 -2.73 -0.94 -14.06
C GLU A 95 -4.07 -0.58 -14.69
N SER A 96 -4.03 0.02 -15.88
CA SER A 96 -5.25 0.45 -16.60
C SER A 96 -6.20 1.29 -15.73
N GLY A 97 -5.63 2.15 -14.88
CA GLY A 97 -6.38 3.01 -13.97
C GLY A 97 -6.80 2.37 -12.64
N ASN A 98 -6.63 1.06 -12.46
CA ASN A 98 -7.01 0.33 -11.26
C ASN A 98 -5.80 -0.12 -10.46
N TRP A 99 -5.86 -0.05 -9.13
CA TRP A 99 -4.81 -0.57 -8.27
C TRP A 99 -4.90 -2.09 -8.15
N LYS A 100 -3.76 -2.76 -8.27
CA LYS A 100 -3.58 -4.19 -8.05
C LYS A 100 -2.54 -4.44 -6.97
N ALA A 101 -2.80 -5.42 -6.12
CA ALA A 101 -1.88 -5.85 -5.07
C ALA A 101 -1.19 -7.14 -5.51
N TYR A 102 0.08 -7.26 -5.15
CA TYR A 102 0.91 -8.42 -5.44
C TYR A 102 1.60 -8.88 -4.16
N ALA A 103 1.34 -10.13 -3.78
CA ALA A 103 2.18 -10.85 -2.83
C ALA A 103 3.49 -11.23 -3.52
N LYS A 104 4.60 -11.14 -2.80
CA LYS A 104 5.91 -11.64 -3.26
C LYS A 104 5.93 -13.16 -3.27
#